data_AF-A0A847F6M9-F1
#
_entry.id   AF-A0A847F6M9-F1
#
_cell.length_a   1.000
_cell.length_b   1.000
_cell.length_c   1.000
_cell.angle_alpha   90.00
_cell.angle_beta   90.00
_cell.angle_gamma   90.00
#
_symmetry.space_group_name_H-M   'P 1'
#
loop_
_entity.id
_entity.type
_entity.pdbx_description
1 polymer ?
#
loop_
_entity_poly.entity_id
_entity_poly.type
_entity_poly.pdbx_seq_one_letter_code
_entity_poly.pdbx_strand_id
1 'polypeptide(L)'
;MTTPRALARGYGYLETIAHELAHLYLSRASRDRAPVWFHEGLAKVLEKVPLGQPIGAHLSPSNKALLAKHHEAGTLLPFSAFHPSIALLPTQEQAALAYAEAADFVEQFISEHGLEGLRLAIHQNALGLTIEEALEQVAGMNFHAMEEAWRSSLGRYTYDPDLKELEKRFVDEASEADDLKEMDNEAARKKLRLGDLLWDRGRPKAASVVYREAVELSPKNPILLSRLGRSSLEAGEIEEAIRAGELAIGYYPDHAPALSLLAQAYARADQPSQAIETARRAVGINPFDPAPHCVLGRLVEEPKERETERAACARLTR
;
A
#
# COMPACT_ATOMS: atom_id res chain seq x y z
N MET A 1 -8.28 1.36 17.05
CA MET A 1 -7.77 0.43 16.03
C MET A 1 -8.88 0.09 15.06
N THR A 2 -8.71 0.49 13.80
CA THR A 2 -9.55 0.03 12.69
C THR A 2 -9.30 -1.45 12.46
N THR A 3 -10.36 -2.23 12.29
CA THR A 3 -10.23 -3.67 11.98
C THR A 3 -10.23 -3.85 10.45
N PRO A 4 -9.66 -4.93 9.89
CA PRO A 4 -9.77 -5.18 8.45
C PRO A 4 -11.21 -5.34 7.98
N ARG A 5 -12.13 -5.66 8.88
CA ARG A 5 -13.58 -5.68 8.63
C ARG A 5 -14.17 -4.28 8.47
N ALA A 6 -13.54 -3.29 9.09
CA ALA A 6 -14.03 -1.92 9.06
C ALA A 6 -13.75 -1.27 7.71
N LEU A 7 -12.75 -1.70 6.94
CA LEU A 7 -12.34 -1.05 5.69
C LEU A 7 -12.75 -1.84 4.43
N ALA A 8 -13.34 -1.15 3.45
CA ALA A 8 -13.91 -1.74 2.23
C ALA A 8 -12.89 -2.43 1.32
N ARG A 9 -11.63 -1.99 1.36
CA ARG A 9 -10.52 -2.55 0.57
C ARG A 9 -9.58 -3.38 1.43
N GLY A 10 -10.00 -3.77 2.63
CA GLY A 10 -9.15 -4.42 3.62
C GLY A 10 -8.16 -3.47 4.30
N TYR A 11 -7.34 -4.05 5.16
CA TYR A 11 -6.31 -3.38 5.95
C TYR A 11 -5.20 -4.37 6.25
N GLY A 12 -3.96 -4.04 5.90
CA GLY A 12 -2.77 -4.85 6.22
C GLY A 12 -2.58 -4.97 7.72
N TYR A 13 -3.28 -5.92 8.36
CA TYR A 13 -3.28 -6.04 9.82
C TYR A 13 -1.93 -6.54 10.32
N LEU A 14 -1.27 -7.41 9.58
CA LEU A 14 0.09 -7.87 9.90
C LEU A 14 1.09 -6.72 9.79
N GLU A 15 0.99 -5.90 8.74
CA GLU A 15 1.80 -4.69 8.57
C GLU A 15 1.56 -3.75 9.74
N THR A 16 0.31 -3.54 10.13
CA THR A 16 -0.05 -2.70 11.27
C THR A 16 0.51 -3.23 12.58
N ILE A 17 0.39 -4.52 12.84
CA ILE A 17 0.97 -5.12 14.04
C ILE A 17 2.50 -4.96 14.02
N ALA A 18 3.14 -5.17 12.87
CA ALA A 18 4.58 -4.97 12.71
C ALA A 18 4.97 -3.50 12.95
N HIS A 19 4.16 -2.56 12.46
CA HIS A 19 4.32 -1.12 12.63
C HIS A 19 4.25 -0.73 14.11
N GLU A 20 3.19 -1.13 14.82
CA GLU A 20 3.02 -0.85 16.26
C GLU A 20 4.11 -1.53 17.10
N LEU A 21 4.54 -2.72 16.69
CA LEU A 21 5.64 -3.43 17.34
C LEU A 21 6.96 -2.69 17.13
N ALA A 22 7.20 -2.09 15.96
CA ALA A 22 8.38 -1.28 15.69
C ALA A 22 8.41 -0.04 16.60
N HIS A 23 7.28 0.63 16.81
CA HIS A 23 7.19 1.71 17.81
C HIS A 23 7.56 1.23 19.21
N LEU A 24 7.01 0.09 19.65
CA LEU A 24 7.29 -0.47 20.97
C LEU A 24 8.78 -0.79 21.16
N TYR A 25 9.42 -1.38 20.15
CA TYR A 25 10.85 -1.67 20.19
C TYR A 25 11.69 -0.39 20.22
N LEU A 26 11.34 0.60 19.38
CA LEU A 26 12.05 1.88 19.36
C LEU A 26 11.88 2.65 20.68
N SER A 27 10.67 2.70 21.24
CA SER A 27 10.42 3.28 22.57
C SER A 27 11.34 2.68 23.63
N ARG A 28 11.46 1.35 23.67
CA ARG A 28 12.35 0.67 24.62
C ARG A 28 13.82 0.93 24.33
N ALA A 29 14.23 0.88 23.07
CA ALA A 29 15.62 1.03 22.67
C ALA A 29 16.12 2.47 22.87
N SER A 30 15.27 3.46 22.60
CA SER A 30 15.54 4.90 22.77
C SER A 30 15.24 5.44 24.18
N ARG A 31 14.60 4.65 25.04
CA ARG A 31 14.05 5.07 26.35
C ARG A 31 13.05 6.22 26.22
N ASP A 32 12.15 6.10 25.24
CA ASP A 32 11.09 7.08 24.92
C ASP A 32 11.64 8.47 24.57
N ARG A 33 12.85 8.53 23.99
CA ARG A 33 13.52 9.78 23.58
C ARG A 33 13.47 10.05 22.08
N ALA A 34 13.15 9.05 21.26
CA ALA A 34 13.05 9.23 19.84
C ALA A 34 11.82 10.10 19.48
N PRO A 35 11.94 11.05 18.53
CA PRO A 35 10.83 11.89 18.13
C PRO A 35 9.83 11.15 17.23
N VAL A 36 8.63 11.73 17.08
CA VAL A 36 7.51 11.16 16.32
C VAL A 36 7.92 10.84 14.88
N TRP A 37 8.59 11.75 14.17
CA TRP A 37 9.00 11.53 12.79
C TRP A 37 9.87 10.28 12.64
N PHE A 38 10.77 10.03 13.59
CA PHE A 38 11.67 8.88 13.54
C PHE A 38 10.93 7.58 13.91
N HIS A 39 9.97 7.65 14.84
CA HIS A 39 9.06 6.55 15.13
C HIS A 39 8.28 6.10 13.90
N GLU A 40 7.68 7.04 13.20
CA GLU A 40 6.83 6.77 12.03
C GLU A 40 7.67 6.29 10.84
N GLY A 41 8.81 6.93 10.58
CA GLY A 41 9.72 6.53 9.51
C GLY A 41 10.28 5.13 9.70
N LEU A 42 10.79 4.80 10.90
CA LEU A 42 11.31 3.47 11.18
C LEU A 42 10.23 2.40 11.15
N ALA A 43 9.04 2.68 11.69
CA ALA A 43 7.92 1.74 11.67
C ALA A 43 7.49 1.45 10.23
N LYS A 44 7.39 2.48 9.37
CA LYS A 44 7.09 2.32 7.93
C LYS A 44 8.14 1.49 7.19
N VAL A 45 9.42 1.69 7.47
CA VAL A 45 10.51 0.94 6.83
C VAL A 45 10.50 -0.55 7.22
N LEU A 46 10.01 -0.88 8.41
CA LEU A 46 10.06 -2.23 8.97
C LEU A 46 8.74 -3.02 8.82
N GLU A 47 7.60 -2.38 8.57
CA GLU A 47 6.27 -3.01 8.66
C GLU A 47 6.07 -4.20 7.70
N LYS A 48 6.80 -4.23 6.57
CA LYS A 48 6.73 -5.33 5.58
C LYS A 48 7.80 -6.41 5.77
N VAL A 49 8.79 -6.20 6.65
CA VAL A 49 9.89 -7.15 6.88
C VAL A 49 9.39 -8.51 7.41
N PRO A 50 8.45 -8.58 8.37
CA PRO A 50 7.90 -9.86 8.83
C PRO A 50 7.15 -10.64 7.73
N LEU A 51 6.79 -9.99 6.63
CA LEU A 51 6.16 -10.60 5.46
C LEU A 51 7.17 -11.14 4.45
N GLY A 52 8.46 -11.12 4.78
CA GLY A 52 9.55 -11.58 3.91
C GLY A 52 10.02 -10.55 2.89
N GLN A 53 9.52 -9.30 2.97
CA GLN A 53 10.02 -8.22 2.11
C GLN A 53 11.33 -7.63 2.65
N PRO A 54 12.22 -7.12 1.77
CA PRO A 54 13.46 -6.50 2.22
C PRO A 54 13.20 -5.21 3.02
N ILE A 55 14.19 -4.77 3.79
CA ILE A 55 14.15 -3.47 4.47
C ILE A 55 14.18 -2.35 3.42
N GLY A 56 13.36 -1.31 3.59
CA GLY A 56 13.19 -0.26 2.58
C GLY A 56 12.34 -0.68 1.39
N ALA A 57 11.75 -1.88 1.44
CA ALA A 57 10.78 -2.30 0.45
C ALA A 57 9.49 -1.47 0.58
N HIS A 58 9.46 -0.40 -0.21
CA HIS A 58 8.31 0.05 -0.98
C HIS A 58 7.43 1.09 -0.30
N LEU A 59 7.93 2.34 -0.32
CA LEU A 59 7.05 3.44 -0.74
C LEU A 59 6.31 3.01 -2.02
N SER A 60 4.99 3.03 -1.96
CA SER A 60 4.15 2.77 -3.12
C SER A 60 4.47 3.76 -4.23
N PRO A 61 4.19 3.42 -5.49
CA PRO A 61 4.26 4.37 -6.60
C PRO A 61 3.50 5.68 -6.33
N SER A 62 2.34 5.60 -5.65
CA SER A 62 1.59 6.80 -5.22
C SER A 62 2.35 7.67 -4.22
N ASN A 63 3.04 7.07 -3.24
CA ASN A 63 3.84 7.83 -2.27
C ASN A 63 5.06 8.46 -2.92
N LYS A 64 5.70 7.77 -3.88
CA LYS A 64 6.81 8.32 -4.66
C LYS A 64 6.36 9.50 -5.52
N ALA A 65 5.21 9.38 -6.19
CA ALA A 65 4.60 10.46 -6.95
C ALA A 65 4.23 11.65 -6.05
N LEU A 66 3.74 11.39 -4.83
CA LEU A 66 3.44 12.43 -3.83
C LEU A 66 4.70 13.16 -3.37
N LEU A 67 5.79 12.44 -3.05
CA LEU A 67 7.08 13.05 -2.72
C LEU A 67 7.60 13.91 -3.87
N ALA A 68 7.55 13.40 -5.12
CA ALA A 68 7.97 14.15 -6.29
C ALA A 68 7.15 15.43 -6.48
N LYS A 69 5.82 15.35 -6.35
CA LYS A 69 4.91 16.50 -6.42
C LYS A 69 5.31 17.61 -5.46
N HIS A 70 5.53 17.27 -4.20
CA HIS A 70 5.85 18.25 -3.16
C HIS A 70 7.30 18.74 -3.23
N HIS A 71 8.22 17.90 -3.70
CA HIS A 71 9.60 18.28 -3.99
C HIS A 71 9.67 19.31 -5.11
N GLU A 72 9.04 19.05 -6.27
CA GLU A 72 8.98 19.97 -7.41
C GLU A 72 8.30 21.30 -7.04
N ALA A 73 7.26 21.25 -6.20
CA ALA A 73 6.54 22.42 -5.74
C ALA A 73 7.24 23.19 -4.59
N GLY A 74 8.29 22.64 -3.98
CA GLY A 74 8.93 23.22 -2.81
C GLY A 74 8.01 23.29 -1.57
N THR A 75 7.12 22.31 -1.42
CA THR A 75 6.08 22.27 -0.37
C THR A 75 6.19 21.05 0.56
N LEU A 76 7.37 20.44 0.59
CA LEU A 76 7.73 19.42 1.56
C LEU A 76 7.62 19.96 3.01
N LEU A 77 7.33 19.10 3.97
CA LEU A 77 7.13 19.50 5.35
C LEU A 77 8.46 19.48 6.11
N PRO A 78 8.65 20.36 7.11
CA PRO A 78 9.73 20.19 8.08
C PRO A 78 9.37 19.06 9.05
N PHE A 79 10.34 18.24 9.47
CA PHE A 79 10.09 17.13 10.42
C PHE A 79 9.49 17.59 11.76
N SER A 80 9.73 18.84 12.17
CA SER A 80 9.12 19.44 13.35
C SER A 80 7.58 19.56 13.25
N ALA A 81 7.02 19.59 12.04
CA ALA A 81 5.57 19.65 11.83
C ALA A 81 4.85 18.34 12.22
N PHE A 82 5.59 17.24 12.44
CA PHE A 82 4.98 15.92 12.69
C PHE A 82 4.61 15.76 14.17
N HIS A 83 5.04 16.70 15.02
CA HIS A 83 4.69 16.76 16.43
C HIS A 83 3.37 17.55 16.64
N PRO A 84 2.51 17.14 17.59
CA PRO A 84 2.63 15.97 18.47
C PRO A 84 2.19 14.65 17.83
N SER A 85 1.56 14.70 16.65
CA SER A 85 1.18 13.51 15.88
C SER A 85 0.92 13.89 14.42
N ILE A 86 1.35 13.05 13.48
CA ILE A 86 1.05 13.15 12.04
C ILE A 86 -0.47 13.18 11.79
N ALA A 87 -1.25 12.49 12.63
CA ALA A 87 -2.70 12.44 12.51
C ALA A 87 -3.41 13.78 12.75
N LEU A 88 -2.71 14.77 13.31
CA LEU A 88 -3.25 16.12 13.54
C LEU A 88 -2.95 17.09 12.38
N LEU A 89 -2.28 16.62 11.31
CA LEU A 89 -2.04 17.45 10.14
C LEU A 89 -3.37 17.82 9.46
N PRO A 90 -3.49 19.06 8.91
CA PRO A 90 -4.74 19.60 8.39
C PRO A 90 -5.45 18.77 7.33
N THR A 91 -4.71 18.04 6.50
CA THR A 91 -5.26 17.26 5.39
C THR A 91 -4.69 15.85 5.38
N GLN A 92 -5.46 14.90 4.81
CA GLN A 92 -4.98 13.53 4.62
C GLN A 92 -3.74 13.47 3.72
N GLU A 93 -3.68 14.32 2.69
CA GLU A 93 -2.52 14.44 1.81
C GLU A 93 -1.26 14.87 2.56
N GLN A 94 -1.36 15.82 3.49
CA GLN A 94 -0.21 16.22 4.34
C GLN A 94 0.21 15.09 5.29
N ALA A 95 -0.75 14.35 5.86
CA ALA A 95 -0.43 13.19 6.70
C ALA A 95 0.31 12.11 5.89
N ALA A 96 -0.16 11.79 4.69
CA ALA A 96 0.48 10.84 3.80
C ALA A 96 1.86 11.29 3.34
N LEU A 97 2.01 12.58 3.04
CA LEU A 97 3.30 13.18 2.72
C LEU A 97 4.27 13.03 3.90
N ALA A 98 3.85 13.35 5.12
CA ALA A 98 4.70 13.22 6.30
C ALA A 98 5.17 11.77 6.55
N TYR A 99 4.28 10.78 6.37
CA TYR A 99 4.65 9.37 6.41
C TYR A 99 5.68 9.01 5.33
N ALA A 100 5.47 9.49 4.10
CA ALA A 100 6.39 9.23 2.99
C ALA A 100 7.77 9.89 3.23
N GLU A 101 7.80 11.14 3.72
CA GLU A 101 9.03 11.86 4.03
C GLU A 101 9.84 11.18 5.13
N ALA A 102 9.17 10.81 6.24
CA ALA A 102 9.82 10.11 7.35
C ALA A 102 10.39 8.75 6.92
N ALA A 103 9.60 7.96 6.18
CA ALA A 103 10.03 6.64 5.74
C ALA A 103 11.20 6.72 4.76
N ASP A 104 11.12 7.62 3.78
CA ASP A 104 12.15 7.80 2.75
C ASP A 104 13.49 8.26 3.36
N PHE A 105 13.44 9.21 4.29
CA PHE A 105 14.63 9.70 4.97
C PHE A 105 15.30 8.60 5.80
N VAL A 106 14.53 7.86 6.60
CA VAL A 106 15.07 6.75 7.41
C VAL A 106 15.61 5.63 6.52
N GLU A 107 14.93 5.32 5.42
CA GLU A 107 15.40 4.34 4.43
C GLU A 107 16.73 4.76 3.79
N GLN A 108 16.86 6.03 3.36
CA GLN A 108 18.11 6.55 2.81
C GLN A 108 19.24 6.46 3.83
N PHE A 109 18.99 6.86 5.09
CA PHE A 109 19.97 6.74 6.15
C PHE A 109 20.43 5.28 6.37
N ILE A 110 19.50 4.33 6.38
CA ILE A 110 19.83 2.90 6.48
C ILE A 110 20.62 2.42 5.26
N SER A 111 20.31 2.91 4.06
CA SER A 111 21.04 2.57 2.83
C SER A 111 22.48 3.08 2.87
N GLU A 112 22.73 4.25 3.46
CA GLU A 112 24.05 4.89 3.50
C GLU A 112 24.92 4.39 4.65
N HIS A 113 24.32 4.11 5.81
CA HIS A 113 25.04 3.81 7.05
C HIS A 113 24.78 2.39 7.61
N GLY A 114 23.89 1.64 6.96
CA GLY A 114 23.51 0.29 7.37
C GLY A 114 22.71 0.24 8.68
N LEU A 115 22.25 -0.97 9.02
CA LEU A 115 21.51 -1.20 10.27
C LEU A 115 22.38 -0.97 11.52
N GLU A 116 23.70 -1.15 11.42
CA GLU A 116 24.61 -0.87 12.52
C GLU A 116 24.69 0.63 12.83
N GLY A 117 24.74 1.49 11.80
CA GLY A 117 24.66 2.94 11.97
C GLY A 117 23.34 3.37 12.61
N LEU A 118 22.22 2.82 12.14
CA LEU A 118 20.90 3.06 12.74
C LEU A 118 20.86 2.66 14.23
N ARG A 119 21.36 1.46 14.56
CA ARG A 119 21.41 0.97 15.95
C ARG A 119 22.27 1.87 16.84
N LEU A 120 23.40 2.34 16.32
CA LEU A 120 24.27 3.26 17.04
C LEU A 120 23.57 4.60 17.32
N ALA A 121 22.87 5.17 16.34
CA ALA A 121 22.11 6.40 16.52
C ALA A 121 21.00 6.24 17.59
N ILE A 122 20.24 5.14 17.54
CA ILE A 122 19.21 4.82 18.55
C ILE A 122 19.84 4.68 19.94
N HIS A 123 20.99 4.01 20.04
CA HIS A 123 21.69 3.84 21.30
C HIS A 123 22.19 5.17 21.88
N GLN A 124 22.78 6.03 21.05
CA GLN A 124 23.23 7.37 21.46
C GLN A 124 22.06 8.26 21.88
N ASN A 125 20.93 8.18 21.18
CA ASN A 125 19.71 8.87 21.58
C ASN A 125 19.24 8.42 22.98
N ALA A 126 19.30 7.11 23.26
CA ALA A 126 18.99 6.55 24.58
C ALA A 126 19.96 7.02 25.70
N LEU A 127 21.19 7.38 25.34
CA LEU A 127 22.21 7.90 26.26
C LEU A 127 22.11 9.41 26.51
N GLY A 128 21.26 10.13 25.80
CA GLY A 128 20.97 11.54 26.10
C GLY A 128 21.03 12.48 24.91
N LEU A 129 21.55 12.06 23.75
CA LEU A 129 21.51 12.89 22.55
C LEU A 129 20.07 12.99 22.02
N THR A 130 19.77 14.07 21.29
CA THR A 130 18.63 14.09 20.36
C THR A 130 18.87 13.08 19.24
N ILE A 131 17.82 12.66 18.53
CA ILE A 131 18.04 11.72 17.42
C ILE A 131 18.82 12.40 16.30
N GLU A 132 18.59 13.69 16.08
CA GLU A 132 19.29 14.50 15.09
C GLU A 132 20.80 14.50 15.38
N GLU A 133 21.22 14.86 16.60
CA GLU A 133 22.64 14.81 17.02
C GLU A 133 23.25 13.40 16.93
N ALA A 134 22.46 12.36 17.22
CA ALA A 134 22.93 10.98 17.09
C ALA A 134 23.15 10.57 15.63
N LEU A 135 22.24 10.94 14.73
CA LEU A 135 22.40 10.71 13.29
C LEU A 135 23.59 11.51 12.74
N GLU A 136 23.82 12.74 13.23
CA GLU A 136 25.01 13.54 12.88
C GLU A 136 26.32 12.83 13.23
N GLN A 137 26.40 12.23 14.41
CA GLN A 137 27.60 11.50 14.84
C GLN A 137 27.87 10.27 13.98
N VAL A 138 26.82 9.57 13.54
CA VAL A 138 26.95 8.40 12.67
C VAL A 138 27.31 8.81 11.25
N ALA A 139 26.66 9.85 10.71
CA ALA A 139 26.87 10.31 9.34
C ALA A 139 28.15 11.13 9.16
N GLY A 140 28.68 11.73 10.24
CA GLY A 140 29.82 12.64 10.17
C GLY A 140 29.49 13.97 9.50
N MET A 141 28.21 14.34 9.43
CA MET A 141 27.72 15.60 8.87
C MET A 141 26.57 16.15 9.70
N ASN A 142 26.35 17.47 9.66
CA ASN A 142 25.24 18.06 10.42
C ASN A 142 23.87 17.68 9.82
N PHE A 143 22.83 17.70 10.64
CA PHE A 143 21.51 17.19 10.32
C PHE A 143 20.86 17.99 9.20
N HIS A 144 21.06 19.31 9.21
CA HIS A 144 20.55 20.19 8.16
C HIS A 144 21.12 19.84 6.78
N ALA A 145 22.44 19.62 6.68
CA ALA A 145 23.09 19.23 5.44
C ALA A 145 22.64 17.83 4.96
N MET A 146 22.40 16.91 5.89
CA MET A 146 21.81 15.61 5.59
C MET A 146 20.37 15.74 5.08
N GLU A 147 19.56 16.60 5.70
CA GLU A 147 18.20 16.91 5.24
C GLU A 147 18.22 17.56 3.84
N GLU A 148 19.11 18.50 3.57
CA GLU A 148 19.28 19.11 2.24
C GLU A 148 19.73 18.09 1.19
N ALA A 149 20.66 17.20 1.53
CA ALA A 149 21.12 16.13 0.66
C ALA A 149 19.99 15.14 0.34
N TRP A 150 19.21 14.75 1.34
CA TRP A 150 18.01 13.93 1.18
C TRP A 150 16.96 14.64 0.32
N ARG A 151 16.63 15.91 0.62
CA ARG A 151 15.69 16.70 -0.19
C ARG A 151 16.13 16.77 -1.65
N SER A 152 17.43 16.93 -1.90
CA SER A 152 18.00 16.92 -3.26
C SER A 152 17.91 15.54 -3.92
N SER A 153 18.05 14.46 -3.15
CA SER A 153 17.95 13.09 -3.67
C SER A 153 16.52 12.75 -4.11
N LEU A 154 15.48 13.45 -3.62
CA LEU A 154 14.08 13.22 -4.00
C LEU A 154 13.80 13.48 -5.49
N GLY A 155 14.66 14.23 -6.19
CA GLY A 155 14.63 14.38 -7.65
C GLY A 155 14.81 13.07 -8.43
N ARG A 156 15.13 11.96 -7.75
CA ARG A 156 15.10 10.60 -8.31
C ARG A 156 13.69 10.08 -8.60
N TYR A 157 12.67 10.68 -7.99
CA TYR A 157 11.27 10.34 -8.24
C TYR A 157 10.67 11.26 -9.30
N THR A 158 9.76 10.72 -10.10
CA THR A 158 9.02 11.48 -11.12
C THR A 158 7.60 11.71 -10.64
N TYR A 159 7.11 12.96 -10.73
CA TYR A 159 5.71 13.24 -10.47
C TYR A 159 4.82 12.63 -11.55
N ASP A 160 3.80 11.90 -11.11
CA ASP A 160 2.82 11.24 -11.96
C ASP A 160 1.41 11.60 -11.46
N PRO A 161 0.68 12.51 -12.15
CA PRO A 161 -0.62 13.00 -11.67
C PRO A 161 -1.71 11.92 -11.65
N ASP A 162 -1.52 10.80 -12.34
CA ASP A 162 -2.45 9.66 -12.37
C ASP A 162 -2.26 8.72 -11.17
N LEU A 163 -1.18 8.88 -10.40
CA LEU A 163 -0.88 8.11 -9.20
C LEU A 163 -1.19 8.93 -7.95
N LYS A 164 -2.35 8.67 -7.36
CA LYS A 164 -2.83 9.34 -6.16
C LYS A 164 -2.98 8.34 -5.03
N GLU A 165 -2.90 8.80 -3.79
CA GLU A 165 -3.26 7.92 -2.68
C GLU A 165 -4.76 7.61 -2.74
N LEU A 166 -5.11 6.35 -2.46
CA LEU A 166 -6.50 5.93 -2.37
C LEU A 166 -7.03 6.27 -0.97
N GLU A 167 -8.24 6.81 -0.90
CA GLU A 167 -8.87 7.08 0.38
C GLU A 167 -9.13 5.77 1.13
N LYS A 168 -8.85 5.77 2.44
CA LYS A 168 -9.25 4.68 3.34
C LYS A 168 -10.75 4.77 3.58
N ARG A 169 -11.50 3.75 3.18
CA ARG A 169 -12.97 3.75 3.21
C ARG A 169 -13.51 2.72 4.16
N PHE A 170 -14.49 3.10 4.97
CA PHE A 170 -15.19 2.16 5.82
C PHE A 170 -16.23 1.35 5.02
N VAL A 171 -16.43 0.08 5.38
CA VAL A 171 -17.38 -0.82 4.69
C VAL A 171 -18.79 -0.25 4.66
N ASP A 172 -19.24 0.37 5.76
CA ASP A 172 -20.60 0.92 5.89
C ASP A 172 -20.81 2.18 5.03
N GLU A 173 -19.72 2.80 4.55
CA GLU A 173 -19.73 4.03 3.76
C GLU A 173 -19.36 3.80 2.30
N ALA A 174 -18.85 2.62 1.94
CA ALA A 174 -18.37 2.34 0.59
C ALA A 174 -19.53 2.06 -0.37
N SER A 175 -19.69 2.90 -1.37
CA SER A 175 -20.66 2.73 -2.45
C SER A 175 -20.04 2.89 -3.84
N GLU A 176 -20.74 2.43 -4.89
CA GLU A 176 -20.38 2.72 -6.29
C GLU A 176 -20.28 4.22 -6.56
N ALA A 177 -21.09 5.03 -5.87
CA ALA A 177 -21.04 6.49 -5.98
C ALA A 177 -19.70 7.06 -5.49
N ASP A 178 -18.98 6.35 -4.62
CA ASP A 178 -17.68 6.79 -4.13
C ASP A 178 -16.55 6.38 -5.07
N ASP A 179 -16.62 5.21 -5.69
CA ASP A 179 -15.69 4.85 -6.77
C ASP A 179 -15.76 5.86 -7.93
N LEU A 180 -16.95 6.39 -8.24
CA LEU A 180 -17.12 7.47 -9.22
C LEU A 180 -16.49 8.80 -8.77
N LYS A 181 -16.42 9.10 -7.47
CA LYS A 181 -15.77 10.33 -6.96
C LYS A 181 -14.25 10.27 -7.07
N GLU A 182 -13.66 9.07 -6.98
CA GLU A 182 -12.22 8.83 -7.16
C GLU A 182 -11.76 8.92 -8.62
N MET A 183 -12.66 9.27 -9.54
CA MET A 183 -12.35 9.46 -10.96
C MET A 183 -12.35 10.93 -11.34
N ASP A 184 -11.17 11.51 -11.53
CA ASP A 184 -11.05 12.91 -11.99
C ASP A 184 -11.56 13.09 -13.42
N ASN A 185 -11.30 12.10 -14.29
CA ASN A 185 -11.70 12.16 -15.69
C ASN A 185 -13.21 11.86 -15.84
N GLU A 186 -13.99 12.88 -16.21
CA GLU A 186 -15.44 12.76 -16.37
C GLU A 186 -15.84 11.72 -17.43
N ALA A 187 -15.10 11.63 -18.54
CA ALA A 187 -15.36 10.64 -19.57
C ALA A 187 -15.12 9.22 -19.06
N ALA A 188 -14.02 9.01 -18.33
CA ALA A 188 -13.75 7.74 -17.68
C ALA A 188 -14.87 7.42 -16.68
N ARG A 189 -15.34 8.41 -15.90
CA ARG A 189 -16.39 8.23 -14.89
C ARG A 189 -17.71 7.77 -15.51
N LYS A 190 -18.08 8.33 -16.66
CA LYS A 190 -19.24 7.89 -17.45
C LYS A 190 -19.08 6.46 -17.95
N LYS A 191 -17.88 6.08 -18.38
CA LYS A 191 -17.57 4.71 -18.83
C LYS A 191 -17.62 3.71 -17.67
N LEU A 192 -17.06 4.03 -16.50
CA LEU A 192 -17.18 3.21 -15.28
C LEU A 192 -18.66 2.90 -15.00
N ARG A 193 -19.49 3.95 -14.89
CA ARG A 193 -20.92 3.80 -14.64
C ARG A 193 -21.65 2.93 -15.68
N LEU A 194 -21.33 3.10 -16.96
CA LEU A 194 -21.92 2.26 -18.01
C LEU A 194 -21.46 0.80 -17.89
N GLY A 195 -20.19 0.57 -17.57
CA GLY A 195 -19.65 -0.76 -17.31
C GLY A 195 -20.34 -1.43 -16.13
N ASP A 196 -20.54 -0.72 -15.01
CA ASP A 196 -21.23 -1.24 -13.81
C ASP A 196 -22.67 -1.63 -14.17
N LEU A 197 -23.39 -0.78 -14.91
CA LEU A 197 -24.75 -1.06 -15.40
C LEU A 197 -24.85 -2.28 -16.33
N LEU A 198 -23.79 -2.60 -17.08
CA LEU A 198 -23.73 -3.80 -17.93
C LEU A 198 -23.38 -5.04 -17.11
N TRP A 199 -22.49 -4.90 -16.15
CA TRP A 199 -22.12 -5.93 -15.19
C TRP A 199 -23.35 -6.40 -14.40
N ASP A 200 -24.11 -5.47 -13.83
CA ASP A 200 -25.33 -5.78 -13.05
C ASP A 200 -26.41 -6.48 -13.87
N ARG A 201 -26.41 -6.26 -15.19
CA ARG A 201 -27.30 -6.96 -16.13
C ARG A 201 -26.78 -8.33 -16.57
N GLY A 202 -25.72 -8.83 -15.93
CA GLY A 202 -25.11 -10.11 -16.26
C GLY A 202 -24.43 -10.13 -17.62
N ARG A 203 -23.88 -9.00 -18.08
CA ARG A 203 -23.17 -8.89 -19.37
C ARG A 203 -21.68 -8.62 -19.19
N PRO A 204 -20.90 -9.55 -18.60
CA PRO A 204 -19.49 -9.33 -18.26
C PRO A 204 -18.63 -8.99 -19.48
N LYS A 205 -18.88 -9.63 -20.63
CA LYS A 205 -18.15 -9.33 -21.88
C LYS A 205 -18.42 -7.93 -22.43
N ALA A 206 -19.64 -7.43 -22.29
CA ALA A 206 -19.95 -6.06 -22.71
C ALA A 206 -19.34 -5.06 -21.71
N ALA A 207 -19.39 -5.38 -20.42
CA ALA A 207 -18.75 -4.58 -19.39
C ALA A 207 -17.23 -4.48 -19.59
N SER A 208 -16.54 -5.58 -19.94
CA SER A 208 -15.08 -5.57 -20.18
C SER A 208 -14.68 -4.63 -21.31
N VAL A 209 -15.47 -4.57 -22.39
CA VAL A 209 -15.27 -3.60 -23.48
C VAL A 209 -15.35 -2.17 -22.97
N VAL A 210 -16.39 -1.84 -22.21
CA VAL A 210 -16.58 -0.48 -21.69
C VAL A 210 -15.53 -0.10 -20.65
N TYR A 211 -15.14 -1.03 -19.77
CA TYR A 211 -14.07 -0.79 -18.81
C TYR A 211 -12.71 -0.62 -19.48
N ARG A 212 -12.45 -1.32 -20.58
CA ARG A 212 -11.22 -1.12 -21.37
C ARG A 212 -11.12 0.31 -21.87
N GLU A 213 -12.21 0.85 -22.43
CA GLU A 213 -12.29 2.26 -22.82
C GLU A 213 -12.11 3.22 -21.62
N ALA A 214 -12.59 2.84 -20.43
CA ALA A 214 -12.37 3.63 -19.22
C ALA A 214 -10.89 3.63 -18.80
N VAL A 215 -10.23 2.47 -18.86
CA VAL A 215 -8.81 2.31 -18.54
C VAL A 215 -7.94 3.12 -19.51
N GLU A 216 -8.27 3.18 -20.80
CA GLU A 216 -7.54 4.05 -21.75
C GLU A 216 -7.53 5.53 -21.34
N LEU A 217 -8.58 5.98 -20.65
CA LEU A 217 -8.71 7.35 -20.15
C LEU A 217 -8.09 7.57 -18.76
N SER A 218 -7.81 6.50 -18.02
CA SER A 218 -7.25 6.54 -16.67
C SER A 218 -6.46 5.24 -16.39
N PRO A 219 -5.30 5.05 -17.04
CA PRO A 219 -4.65 3.74 -17.18
C PRO A 219 -4.06 3.18 -15.90
N LYS A 220 -3.84 4.04 -14.89
CA LYS A 220 -3.24 3.67 -13.61
C LYS A 220 -4.27 3.57 -12.49
N ASN A 221 -5.56 3.74 -12.78
CA ASN A 221 -6.59 3.69 -11.75
C ASN A 221 -6.87 2.22 -11.35
N PRO A 222 -6.64 1.83 -10.09
CA PRO A 222 -6.74 0.43 -9.66
C PRO A 222 -8.17 -0.07 -9.60
N ILE A 223 -9.17 0.82 -9.45
CA ILE A 223 -10.59 0.48 -9.52
C ILE A 223 -10.93 0.04 -10.93
N LEU A 224 -10.60 0.86 -11.94
CA LEU A 224 -10.88 0.55 -13.34
C LEU A 224 -10.17 -0.72 -13.79
N LEU A 225 -8.89 -0.88 -13.42
CA LEU A 225 -8.13 -2.08 -13.72
C LEU A 225 -8.75 -3.32 -13.04
N SER A 226 -9.22 -3.20 -11.80
CA SER A 226 -9.92 -4.30 -11.11
C SER A 226 -11.29 -4.62 -11.72
N ARG A 227 -12.04 -3.60 -12.16
CA ARG A 227 -13.33 -3.77 -12.85
C ARG A 227 -13.15 -4.44 -14.20
N LEU A 228 -12.18 -3.96 -14.99
CA LEU A 228 -11.77 -4.58 -16.25
C LEU A 228 -11.40 -6.04 -16.00
N GLY A 229 -10.40 -6.31 -15.16
CA GLY A 229 -9.93 -7.68 -15.00
C GLY A 229 -10.98 -8.61 -14.40
N ARG A 230 -11.86 -8.14 -13.51
CA ARG A 230 -13.01 -8.93 -13.01
C ARG A 230 -13.98 -9.29 -14.13
N SER A 231 -14.34 -8.31 -14.95
CA SER A 231 -15.24 -8.53 -16.08
C SER A 231 -14.65 -9.43 -17.17
N SER A 232 -13.36 -9.27 -17.49
CA SER A 232 -12.62 -10.12 -18.41
C SER A 232 -12.53 -11.56 -17.88
N LEU A 233 -12.28 -11.73 -16.58
CA LEU A 233 -12.21 -13.05 -15.95
C LEU A 233 -13.54 -13.82 -16.04
N GLU A 234 -14.68 -13.15 -15.79
CA GLU A 234 -16.01 -13.75 -15.96
C GLU A 234 -16.41 -13.92 -17.43
N ALA A 235 -15.84 -13.12 -18.34
CA ALA A 235 -16.00 -13.29 -19.78
C ALA A 235 -15.13 -14.42 -20.35
N GLY A 236 -14.24 -15.04 -19.54
CA GLY A 236 -13.29 -16.07 -19.97
C GLY A 236 -12.02 -15.52 -20.63
N GLU A 237 -11.81 -14.21 -20.60
CA GLU A 237 -10.64 -13.49 -21.13
C GLU A 237 -9.52 -13.48 -20.08
N ILE A 238 -9.00 -14.67 -19.74
CA ILE A 238 -8.13 -14.91 -18.58
C ILE A 238 -6.83 -14.09 -18.64
N GLU A 239 -6.18 -14.02 -19.79
CA GLU A 239 -4.92 -13.28 -19.94
C GLU A 239 -5.10 -11.78 -19.77
N GLU A 240 -6.26 -11.23 -20.17
CA GLU A 240 -6.56 -9.83 -19.92
C GLU A 240 -6.82 -9.56 -18.43
N ALA A 241 -7.50 -10.49 -17.75
CA ALA A 241 -7.68 -10.40 -16.31
C ALA A 241 -6.35 -10.40 -15.55
N ILE A 242 -5.40 -11.25 -15.96
CA ILE A 242 -4.04 -11.28 -15.39
C ILE A 242 -3.34 -9.93 -15.64
N ARG A 243 -3.29 -9.45 -16.89
CA ARG A 243 -2.64 -8.17 -17.21
C ARG A 243 -3.22 -7.00 -16.43
N ALA A 244 -4.55 -6.91 -16.35
CA ALA A 244 -5.21 -5.83 -15.61
C ALA A 244 -4.91 -5.91 -14.10
N GLY A 245 -4.90 -7.13 -13.53
CA GLY A 245 -4.52 -7.36 -12.14
C GLY A 245 -3.07 -7.01 -11.85
N GLU A 246 -2.13 -7.44 -12.70
CA GLU A 246 -0.70 -7.14 -12.60
C GLU A 246 -0.42 -5.64 -12.68
N LEU A 247 -1.07 -4.93 -13.62
CA LEU A 247 -0.98 -3.47 -13.70
C LEU A 247 -1.51 -2.81 -12.43
N ALA A 248 -2.66 -3.26 -11.91
CA ALA A 248 -3.26 -2.66 -10.72
C ALA A 248 -2.34 -2.81 -9.50
N ILE A 249 -1.77 -3.99 -9.27
CA ILE A 249 -0.85 -4.21 -8.14
C ILE A 249 0.53 -3.60 -8.37
N GLY A 250 0.92 -3.37 -9.62
CA GLY A 250 2.14 -2.65 -9.98
C GLY A 250 2.09 -1.20 -9.51
N TYR A 251 0.92 -0.56 -9.61
CA TYR A 251 0.69 0.82 -9.14
C TYR A 251 0.26 0.87 -7.67
N TYR A 252 -0.56 -0.09 -7.23
CA TYR A 252 -1.12 -0.17 -5.87
C TYR A 252 -0.90 -1.57 -5.29
N PRO A 253 0.30 -1.85 -4.74
CA PRO A 253 0.69 -3.19 -4.30
C PRO A 253 -0.24 -3.84 -3.26
N ASP A 254 -0.95 -3.02 -2.50
CA ASP A 254 -1.81 -3.44 -1.40
C ASP A 254 -3.32 -3.31 -1.76
N HIS A 255 -3.66 -3.12 -3.04
CA HIS A 255 -5.05 -3.05 -3.49
C HIS A 255 -5.72 -4.42 -3.45
N ALA A 256 -6.43 -4.72 -2.35
CA ALA A 256 -7.01 -6.05 -2.11
C ALA A 256 -7.92 -6.57 -3.23
N PRO A 257 -8.84 -5.78 -3.82
CA PRO A 257 -9.69 -6.26 -4.91
C PRO A 257 -8.88 -6.74 -6.12
N ALA A 258 -7.75 -6.09 -6.43
CA ALA A 258 -6.87 -6.47 -7.52
C ALA A 258 -6.09 -7.75 -7.17
N LEU A 259 -5.56 -7.87 -5.95
CA LEU A 259 -4.88 -9.09 -5.48
C LEU A 259 -5.81 -10.31 -5.52
N SER A 260 -7.02 -10.18 -4.99
CA SER A 260 -8.01 -11.26 -5.01
C SER A 260 -8.41 -11.67 -6.42
N LEU A 261 -8.60 -10.69 -7.31
CA LEU A 261 -8.88 -10.93 -8.71
C LEU A 261 -7.72 -11.67 -9.40
N LEU A 262 -6.50 -11.18 -9.22
CA LEU A 262 -5.30 -11.75 -9.85
C LEU A 262 -5.04 -13.17 -9.37
N ALA A 263 -5.24 -13.44 -8.07
CA ALA A 263 -5.17 -14.78 -7.52
C ALA A 263 -6.15 -15.74 -8.20
N GLN A 264 -7.41 -15.33 -8.41
CA GLN A 264 -8.39 -16.13 -9.14
C GLN A 264 -8.02 -16.31 -10.61
N ALA A 265 -7.46 -15.27 -11.25
CA ALA A 265 -7.04 -15.31 -12.64
C ALA A 265 -5.89 -16.31 -12.86
N TYR A 266 -4.82 -16.24 -12.05
CA TYR A 266 -3.75 -17.24 -12.07
C TYR A 266 -4.28 -18.65 -11.79
N ALA A 267 -5.22 -18.78 -10.87
CA ALA A 267 -5.80 -20.07 -10.52
C ALA A 267 -6.72 -20.65 -11.63
N ARG A 268 -7.24 -19.81 -12.54
CA ARG A 268 -7.96 -20.24 -13.76
C ARG A 268 -6.99 -20.50 -14.93
N ALA A 269 -5.84 -19.83 -14.94
CA ALA A 269 -4.77 -20.02 -15.92
C ALA A 269 -3.84 -21.22 -15.62
N ASP A 270 -4.17 -22.05 -14.63
CA ASP A 270 -3.35 -23.17 -14.15
C ASP A 270 -1.93 -22.77 -13.71
N GLN A 271 -1.83 -21.62 -13.04
CA GLN A 271 -0.59 -21.07 -12.48
C GLN A 271 -0.63 -21.12 -10.94
N PRO A 272 -0.50 -22.32 -10.32
CA PRO A 272 -0.79 -22.51 -8.90
C PRO A 272 0.16 -21.75 -7.97
N SER A 273 1.46 -21.68 -8.30
CA SER A 273 2.43 -20.97 -7.46
C SER A 273 2.11 -19.49 -7.31
N GLN A 274 1.87 -18.80 -8.44
CA GLN A 274 1.53 -17.38 -8.44
C GLN A 274 0.14 -17.12 -7.82
N ALA A 275 -0.82 -18.03 -8.04
CA ALA A 275 -2.13 -17.96 -7.42
C ALA A 275 -2.05 -18.05 -5.88
N ILE A 276 -1.28 -19.00 -5.35
CA ILE A 276 -1.10 -19.19 -3.90
C ILE A 276 -0.40 -17.96 -3.29
N GLU A 277 0.69 -17.50 -3.88
CA GLU A 277 1.42 -16.32 -3.39
C GLU A 277 0.53 -15.08 -3.36
N THR A 278 -0.17 -14.81 -4.46
CA THR A 278 -1.06 -13.66 -4.59
C THR A 278 -2.26 -13.77 -3.63
N ALA A 279 -2.82 -14.96 -3.46
CA ALA A 279 -3.93 -15.18 -2.53
C ALA A 279 -3.51 -14.98 -1.06
N ARG A 280 -2.30 -15.41 -0.67
CA ARG A 280 -1.77 -15.15 0.68
C ARG A 280 -1.63 -13.64 0.94
N ARG A 281 -1.12 -12.89 -0.03
CA ARG A 281 -1.07 -11.42 0.04
C ARG A 281 -2.47 -10.83 0.19
N ALA A 282 -3.43 -11.28 -0.62
CA ALA A 282 -4.82 -10.83 -0.54
C ALA A 282 -5.44 -11.09 0.84
N VAL A 283 -5.25 -12.28 1.44
CA VAL A 283 -5.72 -12.59 2.80
C VAL A 283 -5.03 -11.73 3.87
N GLY A 284 -3.74 -11.42 3.67
CA GLY A 284 -2.99 -10.53 4.56
C GLY A 284 -3.56 -9.11 4.63
N ILE A 285 -4.14 -8.62 3.52
CA ILE A 285 -4.80 -7.31 3.45
C ILE A 285 -6.29 -7.42 3.82
N ASN A 286 -7.04 -8.34 3.21
CA ASN A 286 -8.46 -8.53 3.50
C ASN A 286 -8.78 -10.00 3.82
N PRO A 287 -8.71 -10.41 5.09
CA PRO A 287 -9.05 -11.78 5.52
C PRO A 287 -10.57 -12.07 5.51
N PHE A 288 -11.39 -11.12 5.06
CA PHE A 288 -12.84 -11.28 4.93
C PHE A 288 -13.29 -11.42 3.48
N ASP A 289 -12.36 -11.32 2.51
CA ASP A 289 -12.65 -11.65 1.13
C ASP A 289 -12.68 -13.18 0.96
N PRO A 290 -13.82 -13.80 0.59
CA PRO A 290 -13.90 -15.24 0.40
C PRO A 290 -13.01 -15.74 -0.75
N ALA A 291 -12.82 -14.94 -1.80
CA ALA A 291 -12.20 -15.38 -3.04
C ALA A 291 -10.78 -15.95 -2.86
N PRO A 292 -9.83 -15.25 -2.19
CA PRO A 292 -8.50 -15.79 -1.98
C PRO A 292 -8.49 -17.03 -1.06
N HIS A 293 -9.38 -17.10 -0.06
CA HIS A 293 -9.55 -18.31 0.75
C HIS A 293 -9.99 -19.51 -0.09
N CYS A 294 -10.91 -19.31 -1.04
CA CYS A 294 -11.36 -20.37 -1.95
C CYS A 294 -10.24 -20.81 -2.91
N VAL A 295 -9.40 -19.88 -3.37
CA VAL A 295 -8.20 -20.20 -4.17
C VAL A 295 -7.21 -21.03 -3.36
N LEU A 296 -6.87 -20.60 -2.14
CA LEU A 296 -5.95 -21.31 -1.26
C LEU A 296 -6.50 -22.70 -0.90
N GLY A 297 -7.75 -22.80 -0.47
CA GLY A 297 -8.40 -24.07 -0.12
C GLY A 297 -8.49 -25.07 -1.28
N ARG A 298 -8.38 -24.61 -2.53
CA ARG A 298 -8.26 -25.48 -3.71
C ARG A 298 -6.82 -25.89 -4.00
N LEU A 299 -5.86 -24.97 -3.86
CA LEU A 299 -4.52 -25.12 -4.41
C LEU A 299 -3.42 -25.48 -3.39
N VAL A 300 -3.56 -25.14 -2.11
CA VAL A 300 -2.52 -25.45 -1.12
C VAL A 300 -2.40 -26.95 -0.86
N GLU A 301 -1.16 -27.42 -0.74
CA GLU A 301 -0.84 -28.83 -0.56
C GLU A 301 -0.95 -29.28 0.91
N GLU A 302 -0.62 -28.39 1.84
CA GLU A 302 -0.59 -28.67 3.27
C GLU A 302 -2.02 -28.91 3.80
N PRO A 303 -2.33 -30.10 4.36
CA PRO A 303 -3.71 -30.47 4.70
C PRO A 303 -4.38 -29.55 5.73
N LYS A 304 -3.66 -29.09 6.75
CA LYS A 304 -4.23 -28.27 7.83
C LYS A 304 -4.58 -26.87 7.34
N GLU A 305 -3.70 -26.25 6.58
CA GLU A 305 -3.94 -24.99 5.91
C GLU A 305 -5.11 -25.13 4.93
N ARG A 306 -5.12 -26.17 4.10
CA ARG A 306 -6.21 -26.40 3.14
C ARG A 306 -7.58 -26.49 3.83
N GLU A 307 -7.67 -27.21 4.94
CA GLU A 307 -8.91 -27.31 5.71
C GLU A 307 -9.33 -25.95 6.30
N THR A 308 -8.37 -25.20 6.84
CA THR A 308 -8.58 -23.85 7.39
C THR A 308 -9.13 -22.90 6.32
N GLU A 309 -8.50 -22.88 5.15
CA GLU A 309 -8.85 -22.02 4.02
C GLU A 309 -10.20 -22.40 3.41
N ARG A 310 -10.50 -23.71 3.31
CA ARG A 310 -11.83 -24.19 2.89
C ARG A 310 -12.93 -23.78 3.87
N ALA A 311 -12.68 -23.89 5.16
CA ALA A 311 -13.63 -23.47 6.19
C ALA A 311 -13.88 -21.96 6.14
N ALA A 312 -12.82 -21.16 5.94
CA ALA A 312 -12.93 -19.72 5.77
C ALA A 312 -13.72 -19.34 4.51
N CYS A 313 -13.38 -19.93 3.36
CA CYS A 313 -14.12 -19.78 2.09
C CYS A 313 -15.61 -20.08 2.28
N ALA A 314 -15.95 -21.22 2.89
CA ALA A 314 -17.35 -21.63 3.09
C ALA A 314 -18.11 -20.74 4.08
N ARG A 315 -17.43 -20.16 5.07
CA ARG A 315 -18.03 -19.24 6.04
C ARG A 315 -18.30 -17.87 5.44
N LEU A 316 -17.38 -17.35 4.63
CA LEU A 316 -17.43 -15.99 4.06
C LEU A 316 -18.30 -15.88 2.81
N THR A 317 -18.69 -17.01 2.20
CA THR A 317 -19.60 -17.08 1.04
C THR A 317 -21.07 -17.26 1.41
N ARG A 318 -21.40 -17.44 2.69
CA ARG A 318 -22.77 -17.57 3.20
C ARG A 318 -23.33 -16.22 3.64
#